data_AF-A0A7S2LL13-F1
#
_entry.id   AF-A0A7S2LL13-F1
#
_cell.length_a   1.000
_cell.length_b   1.000
_cell.length_c   1.000
_cell.angle_alpha   90.00
_cell.angle_beta   90.00
_cell.angle_gamma   90.00
#
_symmetry.space_group_name_H-M   'P 1'
#
loop_
_entity.id
_entity.type
_entity.pdbx_description
1 polymer ?
#
loop_
_entity_poly.entity_id
_entity_poly.type
_entity_poly.pdbx_seq_one_letter_code
_entity_poly.pdbx_strand_id
1 'polypeptide(L)'
;LRTTAASTSAFICSMAVVTVPMLDYIFGRPLLRRQIVGAALAAFGVYALEMGQDISSFTSDDMASLVQPIMFGLGFWRMEAAMEKFPTEAARLASGQLFMVFLVSLSYLVCWSPAGDDLMIQDACNVIPTMGDIAAWLSDPSILGMLIWTGLITTAFTIYMETLALKTLSAAETTLIFSTEPLFGAAFAAVVANECLSEGGYIGSALIIG
;
A
#
# COMPACT_ATOMS: atom_id res chain seq x y z
N LEU A 1 8.98 0.74 -8.53
CA LEU A 1 9.16 2.21 -8.62
C LEU A 1 10.48 2.65 -9.25
N ARG A 2 11.62 1.95 -9.07
CA ARG A 2 12.88 2.37 -9.75
C ARG A 2 12.87 2.17 -11.26
N THR A 3 12.26 1.09 -11.71
CA THR A 3 12.19 0.68 -13.11
C THR A 3 10.75 0.69 -13.65
N THR A 4 9.78 0.97 -12.77
CA THR A 4 8.33 0.96 -13.05
C THR A 4 7.75 2.34 -12.79
N ALA A 5 6.92 2.83 -13.72
CA ALA A 5 6.18 4.08 -13.54
C ALA A 5 5.31 4.05 -12.27
N ALA A 6 5.17 5.20 -11.62
CA ALA A 6 4.40 5.31 -10.37
C ALA A 6 2.94 4.89 -10.56
N SER A 7 2.31 5.28 -11.68
CA SER A 7 0.96 4.90 -12.07
C SER A 7 0.79 3.39 -12.28
N THR A 8 1.72 2.75 -13.01
CA THR A 8 1.73 1.29 -13.19
C THR A 8 1.87 0.56 -11.86
N SER A 9 2.73 1.07 -10.98
CA SER A 9 2.88 0.51 -9.63
C SER A 9 1.63 0.70 -8.78
N ALA A 10 0.99 1.87 -8.82
CA ALA A 10 -0.26 2.14 -8.09
C ALA A 10 -1.40 1.24 -8.56
N PHE A 11 -1.54 1.05 -9.88
CA PHE A 11 -2.48 0.09 -10.44
C PHE A 11 -2.19 -1.34 -9.96
N ILE A 12 -0.95 -1.79 -10.02
CA ILE A 12 -0.55 -3.12 -9.51
C ILE A 12 -0.88 -3.25 -8.02
N CYS A 13 -0.63 -2.22 -7.20
CA CYS A 13 -0.98 -2.23 -5.79
C CYS A 13 -2.49 -2.41 -5.55
N SER A 14 -3.31 -1.74 -6.35
CA SER A 14 -4.77 -1.81 -6.24
C SER A 14 -5.34 -3.21 -6.51
N MET A 15 -4.60 -4.10 -7.20
CA MET A 15 -5.01 -5.49 -7.44
C MET A 15 -5.18 -6.33 -6.15
N ALA A 16 -4.75 -5.81 -4.99
CA ALA A 16 -5.07 -6.41 -3.69
C ALA A 16 -6.59 -6.56 -3.48
N VAL A 17 -7.41 -5.69 -4.09
CA VAL A 17 -8.89 -5.75 -4.06
C VAL A 17 -9.44 -7.03 -4.70
N VAL A 18 -8.74 -7.60 -5.68
CA VAL A 18 -9.13 -8.85 -6.35
C VAL A 18 -8.55 -10.07 -5.63
N THR A 19 -7.39 -9.91 -5.00
CA THR A 19 -6.69 -11.00 -4.31
C THR A 19 -7.52 -11.52 -3.14
N VAL A 20 -8.14 -10.66 -2.34
CA VAL A 20 -8.89 -11.08 -1.15
C VAL A 20 -10.11 -11.95 -1.51
N PRO A 21 -11.02 -11.55 -2.43
CA PRO A 21 -12.08 -12.45 -2.90
C PRO A 21 -11.55 -13.76 -3.50
N MET A 22 -10.43 -13.72 -4.22
CA MET A 22 -9.83 -14.94 -4.77
C MET A 22 -9.39 -15.90 -3.64
N LEU A 23 -8.79 -15.37 -2.56
CA LEU A 23 -8.42 -16.18 -1.40
C LEU A 23 -9.66 -16.76 -0.71
N ASP A 24 -10.71 -15.97 -0.50
CA ASP A 24 -11.96 -16.46 0.08
C ASP A 24 -12.55 -17.63 -0.72
N TYR A 25 -12.55 -17.54 -2.05
CA TYR A 25 -13.00 -18.64 -2.91
C TYR A 25 -12.15 -19.90 -2.76
N ILE A 26 -10.81 -19.76 -2.75
CA ILE A 26 -9.87 -20.89 -2.61
C ILE A 26 -10.06 -21.59 -1.27
N PHE A 27 -10.30 -20.84 -0.19
CA PHE A 27 -10.50 -21.38 1.16
C PHE A 27 -11.97 -21.71 1.48
N GLY A 28 -12.84 -21.76 0.46
CA GLY A 28 -14.20 -22.29 0.56
C GLY A 28 -15.21 -21.34 1.19
N ARG A 29 -14.89 -20.05 1.32
CA ARG A 29 -15.86 -19.01 1.72
C ARG A 29 -16.74 -18.65 0.50
N PRO A 30 -18.07 -18.54 0.67
CA PRO A 30 -18.96 -18.22 -0.44
C PRO A 30 -18.74 -16.78 -0.90
N LEU A 31 -18.47 -16.60 -2.20
CA LEU A 31 -18.36 -15.27 -2.78
C LEU A 31 -19.73 -14.67 -3.09
N LEU A 32 -19.96 -13.47 -2.57
CA LEU A 32 -21.14 -12.69 -2.92
C LEU A 32 -20.94 -12.07 -4.30
N ARG A 33 -21.98 -12.12 -5.15
CA ARG A 33 -21.96 -11.49 -6.48
C ARG A 33 -21.56 -10.01 -6.42
N ARG A 34 -21.96 -9.31 -5.35
CA ARG A 34 -21.62 -7.91 -5.10
C ARG A 34 -20.11 -7.70 -4.88
N GLN A 35 -19.42 -8.62 -4.19
CA GLN A 35 -17.98 -8.53 -3.97
C GLN A 35 -17.21 -8.69 -5.28
N ILE A 36 -17.63 -9.63 -6.13
CA ILE A 36 -16.99 -9.86 -7.45
C ILE A 36 -17.20 -8.64 -8.36
N VAL A 37 -18.42 -8.14 -8.45
CA VAL A 37 -18.75 -6.97 -9.29
C VAL A 37 -18.01 -5.74 -8.77
N GLY A 38 -18.02 -5.50 -7.45
CA GLY A 38 -17.29 -4.39 -6.85
C GLY A 38 -15.78 -4.49 -7.08
N ALA A 39 -15.18 -5.67 -6.89
CA ALA A 39 -13.74 -5.85 -7.10
C ALA A 39 -13.35 -5.65 -8.57
N ALA A 40 -14.20 -6.09 -9.51
CA ALA A 40 -13.98 -5.84 -10.93
C ALA A 40 -14.10 -4.34 -11.27
N LEU A 41 -15.15 -3.67 -10.79
CA LEU A 41 -15.36 -2.24 -11.03
C LEU A 41 -14.23 -1.39 -10.44
N ALA A 42 -13.82 -1.67 -9.20
CA ALA A 42 -12.67 -1.06 -8.56
C ALA A 42 -11.38 -1.29 -9.36
N ALA A 43 -11.10 -2.52 -9.78
CA ALA A 43 -9.91 -2.84 -10.57
C ALA A 43 -9.87 -2.09 -11.91
N PHE A 44 -10.98 -2.09 -12.66
CA PHE A 44 -11.06 -1.35 -13.93
C PHE A 44 -11.06 0.16 -13.72
N GLY A 45 -11.64 0.63 -12.63
CA GLY A 45 -11.67 2.05 -12.29
C GLY A 45 -10.28 2.58 -11.95
N VAL A 46 -9.52 1.86 -11.10
CA VAL A 46 -8.12 2.24 -10.82
C VAL A 46 -7.27 2.13 -12.09
N TYR A 47 -7.48 1.10 -12.92
CA TYR A 47 -6.81 1.02 -14.23
C TYR A 47 -7.04 2.28 -15.07
N ALA A 48 -8.31 2.69 -15.26
CA ALA A 48 -8.66 3.86 -16.06
C ALA A 48 -8.14 5.17 -15.46
N LEU A 49 -8.10 5.28 -14.12
CA LEU A 49 -7.61 6.44 -13.39
C LEU A 49 -6.08 6.58 -13.52
N GLU A 50 -5.34 5.50 -13.31
CA GLU A 50 -3.87 5.50 -13.24
C GLU A 50 -3.20 5.40 -14.62
N MET A 51 -3.77 4.61 -15.55
CA MET A 51 -3.15 4.39 -16.87
C MET A 51 -3.51 5.47 -17.91
N GLY A 52 -4.32 6.46 -17.54
CA GLY A 52 -4.72 7.55 -18.44
C GLY A 52 -3.62 8.55 -18.80
N GLN A 53 -2.43 8.45 -18.20
CA GLN A 53 -1.36 9.46 -18.34
C GLN A 53 -0.15 8.98 -19.16
N ASP A 54 0.15 7.68 -19.21
CA ASP A 54 1.15 7.09 -20.13
C ASP A 54 1.09 5.56 -20.08
N ILE A 55 0.87 4.90 -21.23
CA ILE A 55 0.94 3.43 -21.34
C ILE A 55 2.40 3.06 -21.55
N SER A 56 3.24 3.21 -20.52
CA SER A 56 4.59 2.64 -20.56
C SER A 56 4.48 1.12 -20.67
N SER A 57 5.20 0.51 -21.62
CA SER A 57 5.20 -0.94 -21.83
C SER A 57 5.52 -1.69 -20.53
N PHE A 58 4.69 -2.68 -20.18
CA PHE A 58 4.94 -3.57 -19.05
C PHE A 58 6.35 -4.16 -19.16
N THR A 59 7.16 -3.92 -18.13
CA THR A 59 8.54 -4.40 -18.05
C THR A 59 8.59 -5.68 -17.21
N SER A 60 9.61 -6.53 -17.39
CA SER A 60 9.78 -7.76 -16.60
C SER A 60 9.76 -7.51 -15.07
N ASP A 61 10.16 -6.31 -14.63
CA ASP A 61 10.15 -5.90 -13.22
C ASP A 61 8.73 -5.63 -12.67
N ASP A 62 7.76 -5.39 -13.54
CA ASP A 62 6.35 -5.21 -13.15
C ASP A 62 5.75 -6.54 -12.67
N MET A 63 6.25 -7.67 -13.20
CA MET A 63 5.86 -9.00 -12.73
C MET A 63 6.30 -9.24 -11.28
N ALA A 64 7.45 -8.72 -10.87
CA ALA A 64 7.88 -8.79 -9.48
C ALA A 64 6.97 -7.95 -8.57
N SER A 65 6.46 -6.83 -9.09
CA SER A 65 5.51 -5.97 -8.36
C SER A 65 4.17 -6.65 -8.11
N LEU A 66 3.74 -7.62 -8.94
CA LEU A 66 2.53 -8.42 -8.71
C LEU A 66 2.58 -9.28 -7.43
N VAL A 67 3.76 -9.52 -6.86
CA VAL A 67 3.88 -10.21 -5.57
C VAL A 67 3.26 -9.37 -4.45
N GLN A 68 3.35 -8.05 -4.54
CA GLN A 68 2.87 -7.13 -3.51
C GLN A 68 1.35 -7.25 -3.24
N PRO A 69 0.45 -7.14 -4.24
CA PRO A 69 -0.99 -7.26 -3.98
C PRO A 69 -1.39 -8.63 -3.44
N ILE A 70 -0.66 -9.70 -3.81
CA ILE A 70 -0.87 -11.04 -3.27
C ILE A 70 -0.52 -11.09 -1.78
N MET A 71 0.64 -10.56 -1.41
CA MET A 71 1.11 -10.57 -0.01
C MET A 71 0.28 -9.64 0.88
N PHE A 72 -0.07 -8.45 0.40
CA PHE A 72 -0.96 -7.53 1.13
C PHE A 72 -2.35 -8.14 1.28
N GLY A 73 -2.94 -8.68 0.21
CA GLY A 73 -4.24 -9.36 0.28
C GLY A 73 -4.24 -10.53 1.27
N LEU A 74 -3.18 -11.34 1.29
CA LEU A 74 -3.01 -12.40 2.28
C LEU A 74 -2.87 -11.85 3.71
N GLY A 75 -2.19 -10.72 3.87
CA GLY A 75 -2.07 -9.98 5.12
C GLY A 75 -3.44 -9.56 5.65
N PHE A 76 -4.26 -8.88 4.84
CA PHE A 76 -5.62 -8.48 5.18
C PHE A 76 -6.49 -9.68 5.56
N TRP A 77 -6.43 -10.75 4.75
CA TRP A 77 -7.21 -11.96 5.00
C TRP A 77 -6.84 -12.65 6.33
N ARG A 78 -5.53 -12.73 6.65
CA ARG A 78 -5.09 -13.25 7.96
C ARG A 78 -5.43 -12.31 9.11
N MET A 79 -5.37 -11.01 8.87
CA MET A 79 -5.67 -10.00 9.88
C MET A 79 -7.14 -10.01 10.25
N GLU A 80 -8.03 -10.10 9.25
CA GLU A 80 -9.46 -10.33 9.45
C GLU A 80 -9.70 -11.56 10.32
N ALA A 81 -9.15 -12.72 9.96
CA ALA A 81 -9.32 -13.95 10.74
C ALA A 81 -8.79 -13.82 12.19
N ALA A 82 -7.70 -13.08 12.39
CA ALA A 82 -7.17 -12.80 13.73
C ALA A 82 -8.08 -11.85 14.53
N MET A 83 -8.65 -10.84 13.88
CA MET A 83 -9.55 -9.85 14.48
C MET A 83 -10.94 -10.42 14.80
N GLU A 84 -11.45 -11.35 13.99
CA GLU A 84 -12.67 -12.12 14.28
C GLU A 84 -12.50 -12.94 15.57
N LYS A 85 -11.31 -13.53 15.77
CA LYS A 85 -11.01 -14.38 16.94
C LYS A 85 -10.69 -13.57 18.20
N PHE A 86 -10.01 -12.43 18.06
CA PHE A 86 -9.55 -11.60 19.18
C PHE A 86 -9.92 -10.11 19.01
N PRO A 87 -11.22 -9.76 19.00
CA PRO A 87 -11.68 -8.41 18.69
C PRO A 87 -11.28 -7.35 19.72
N THR A 88 -11.00 -7.74 20.97
CA THR A 88 -10.57 -6.81 22.02
C THR A 88 -9.08 -6.45 21.94
N GLU A 89 -8.29 -7.18 21.16
CA GLU A 89 -6.82 -7.11 21.18
C GLU A 89 -6.21 -6.40 19.96
N ALA A 90 -7.00 -5.56 19.27
CA ALA A 90 -6.57 -4.77 18.11
C ALA A 90 -5.24 -4.04 18.31
N ALA A 91 -5.06 -3.39 19.47
CA ALA A 91 -3.83 -2.65 19.76
C ALA A 91 -2.60 -3.58 19.81
N ARG A 92 -2.75 -4.82 20.31
CA ARG A 92 -1.66 -5.79 20.35
C ARG A 92 -1.31 -6.29 18.96
N LEU A 93 -2.30 -6.56 18.12
CA LEU A 93 -2.09 -6.96 16.73
C LEU A 93 -1.40 -5.85 15.92
N ALA A 94 -1.88 -4.60 16.05
CA ALA A 94 -1.24 -3.44 15.43
C ALA A 94 0.21 -3.24 15.91
N SER A 95 0.48 -3.40 17.21
CA SER A 95 1.85 -3.32 17.74
C SER A 95 2.76 -4.42 17.17
N GLY A 96 2.21 -5.63 16.96
CA GLY A 96 2.91 -6.73 16.31
C GLY A 96 3.23 -6.42 14.85
N GLN A 97 2.30 -5.82 14.11
CA GLN A 97 2.55 -5.37 12.73
C GLN A 97 3.65 -4.30 12.69
N LEU A 98 3.59 -3.29 13.55
CA LEU A 98 4.61 -2.25 13.63
C LEU A 98 5.98 -2.82 13.97
N PHE A 99 6.03 -3.79 14.89
CA PHE A 99 7.28 -4.47 15.23
C PHE A 99 7.83 -5.28 14.06
N MET A 100 6.99 -5.97 13.31
CA MET A 100 7.41 -6.69 12.10
C MET A 100 7.88 -5.74 11.01
N VAL A 101 7.21 -4.60 10.80
CA VAL A 101 7.67 -3.56 9.88
C VAL A 101 9.05 -3.06 10.30
N PHE A 102 9.26 -2.76 11.59
CA PHE A 102 10.56 -2.36 12.11
C PHE A 102 11.65 -3.42 11.85
N LEU A 103 11.39 -4.69 12.15
CA LEU A 103 12.36 -5.77 11.93
C LEU A 103 12.69 -5.96 10.45
N VAL A 104 11.69 -5.91 9.57
CA VAL A 104 11.90 -6.04 8.12
C VAL A 104 12.69 -4.83 7.60
N SER A 105 12.34 -3.61 7.99
CA SER A 105 13.08 -2.40 7.63
C SER A 105 14.53 -2.44 8.12
N LEU A 106 14.77 -2.93 9.34
CA LEU A 106 16.12 -3.10 9.89
C LEU A 106 16.89 -4.18 9.12
N SER A 107 16.26 -5.30 8.81
CA SER A 107 16.88 -6.37 8.02
C SER A 107 17.23 -5.91 6.60
N TYR A 108 16.38 -5.08 5.99
CA TYR A 108 16.65 -4.46 4.70
C TYR A 108 17.87 -3.55 4.79
N LEU A 109 17.94 -2.68 5.80
CA LEU A 109 19.10 -1.82 6.02
C LEU A 109 20.40 -2.61 6.20
N VAL A 110 20.38 -3.71 6.95
CA VAL A 110 21.58 -4.50 7.28
C VAL A 110 22.00 -5.44 6.14
N CYS A 111 21.06 -6.13 5.51
CA CYS A 111 21.34 -7.15 4.50
C CYS A 111 21.43 -6.60 3.08
N TRP A 112 20.79 -5.45 2.81
CA TRP A 112 20.78 -4.82 1.49
C TRP A 112 21.72 -3.61 1.39
N SER A 113 22.29 -3.13 2.50
CA SER A 113 23.46 -2.25 2.49
C SER A 113 24.69 -3.05 2.04
N PRO A 114 25.29 -2.76 0.87
CA PRO A 114 26.49 -3.45 0.42
C PRO A 114 27.66 -3.01 1.30
N ALA A 115 27.97 -3.80 2.32
CA ALA A 115 29.30 -3.85 2.89
C ALA A 115 30.23 -4.58 1.90
N GLY A 116 30.52 -3.95 0.77
CA GLY A 116 31.40 -4.50 -0.26
C GLY A 116 31.03 -4.00 -1.65
N ASP A 117 31.96 -3.27 -2.28
CA ASP A 117 32.03 -3.06 -3.72
C ASP A 117 31.69 -4.35 -4.50
N ASP A 118 31.03 -4.18 -5.66
CA ASP A 118 31.02 -5.08 -6.83
C ASP A 118 29.66 -5.68 -7.30
N LEU A 119 28.51 -5.14 -6.87
CA LEU A 119 27.29 -5.21 -7.69
C LEU A 119 26.76 -3.80 -7.97
N MET A 120 26.57 -3.51 -9.25
CA MET A 120 26.22 -2.23 -9.89
C MET A 120 24.86 -1.64 -9.47
N ILE A 121 24.63 -1.43 -8.17
CA ILE A 121 23.46 -0.70 -7.65
C ILE A 121 23.93 0.28 -6.57
N GLN A 122 24.48 1.41 -7.03
CA GLN A 122 24.94 2.51 -6.19
C GLN A 122 23.75 3.43 -5.86
N ASP A 123 22.97 3.08 -4.84
CA ASP A 123 21.86 3.92 -4.37
C ASP A 123 22.25 4.75 -3.16
N ALA A 124 21.77 5.99 -3.13
CA ALA A 124 21.83 6.87 -1.96
C ALA A 124 21.18 6.29 -0.68
N CYS A 125 20.35 5.24 -0.80
CA CYS A 125 19.65 4.60 0.32
C CYS A 125 20.36 3.35 0.90
N ASN A 126 21.49 2.96 0.33
CA ASN A 126 22.21 1.73 0.70
C ASN A 126 23.46 1.99 1.56
N VAL A 127 23.62 3.21 2.07
CA VAL A 127 24.71 3.55 2.99
C VAL A 127 24.16 3.52 4.40
N ILE A 128 24.74 2.69 5.28
CA ILE A 128 24.43 2.73 6.70
C ILE A 128 24.77 4.13 7.22
N PRO A 129 23.79 4.89 7.74
CA PRO A 129 24.03 6.25 8.18
C PRO A 129 25.02 6.26 9.35
N THR A 130 25.93 7.22 9.34
CA THR A 130 26.88 7.40 10.43
C THR A 130 26.13 7.95 11.65
N MET A 131 26.64 7.70 12.86
CA MET A 131 26.06 8.27 14.09
C MET A 131 25.94 9.81 14.04
N GLY A 132 26.83 10.48 13.29
CA GLY A 132 26.76 11.92 13.04
C GLY A 132 25.57 12.35 12.16
N ASP A 133 25.22 11.55 11.15
CA ASP A 133 24.10 11.82 10.24
C ASP A 133 22.77 11.67 10.99
N ILE A 134 22.64 10.61 11.80
CA ILE A 134 21.47 10.38 12.65
C ILE A 134 21.28 11.53 13.64
N ALA A 135 22.36 11.99 14.28
CA ALA A 135 22.30 13.11 15.20
C ALA A 135 21.90 14.42 14.49
N ALA A 136 22.38 14.64 13.26
CA ALA A 136 22.00 15.80 12.45
C ALA A 136 20.50 15.76 12.08
N TRP A 137 19.99 14.60 11.66
CA TRP A 137 18.57 14.43 11.31
C TRP A 137 17.63 14.62 12.49
N LEU A 138 18.03 14.14 13.69
CA LEU A 138 17.25 14.32 14.90
C LEU A 138 17.30 15.76 15.44
N SER A 139 18.34 16.52 15.09
CA SER A 139 18.50 17.91 15.52
C SER A 139 17.78 18.90 14.61
N ASP A 140 17.52 18.54 13.34
CA ASP A 140 16.77 19.36 12.41
C ASP A 140 15.25 19.26 12.71
N PRO A 141 14.58 20.36 13.10
CA PRO A 141 13.15 20.35 13.41
C PRO A 141 12.27 19.92 12.24
N SER A 142 12.70 20.16 11.00
CA SER A 142 11.93 19.81 9.80
C SER A 142 11.94 18.31 9.53
N ILE A 143 13.12 17.68 9.61
CA ILE A 143 13.29 16.23 9.43
C ILE A 143 12.61 15.49 10.57
N LEU A 144 12.81 15.95 11.81
CA LEU A 144 12.14 15.37 12.97
C LEU A 144 10.62 15.44 12.83
N GLY A 145 10.08 16.57 12.35
CA GLY A 145 8.66 16.74 12.07
C GLY A 145 8.14 15.74 11.05
N MET A 146 8.87 15.52 9.94
CA MET A 146 8.53 14.52 8.93
C MET A 146 8.57 13.09 9.48
N LEU A 147 9.58 12.75 10.29
CA LEU A 147 9.70 11.42 10.91
C LEU A 147 8.56 11.14 11.89
N ILE A 148 8.20 12.12 12.73
CA ILE A 148 7.09 12.02 13.68
C ILE A 148 5.77 11.87 12.92
N TRP A 149 5.54 12.71 11.90
CA TRP A 149 4.33 12.67 11.10
C TRP A 149 4.18 11.30 10.41
N THR A 150 5.22 10.85 9.73
CA THR A 150 5.16 9.60 8.97
C THR A 150 5.04 8.39 9.88
N GLY A 151 5.87 8.29 10.92
CA GLY A 151 5.87 7.16 11.84
C GLY A 151 4.63 7.06 12.73
N LEU A 152 4.22 8.16 13.37
CA LEU A 152 3.09 8.13 14.31
C LEU A 152 1.74 8.28 13.62
N ILE A 153 1.61 9.25 12.71
CA ILE A 153 0.33 9.59 12.10
C ILE A 153 0.04 8.71 10.89
N THR A 154 0.96 8.64 9.92
CA THR A 154 0.65 7.92 8.67
C THR A 154 0.89 6.41 8.75
N THR A 155 1.61 5.92 9.77
CA THR A 155 1.90 4.48 9.92
C THR A 155 1.26 3.88 11.17
N ALA A 156 1.60 4.34 12.37
CA ALA A 156 1.08 3.70 13.60
C ALA A 156 -0.43 3.91 13.76
N PHE A 157 -0.91 5.13 13.56
CA PHE A 157 -2.34 5.43 13.68
C PHE A 157 -3.16 4.79 12.56
N THR A 158 -2.68 4.78 11.31
CA THR A 158 -3.39 4.14 10.18
C THR A 158 -3.48 2.63 10.35
N ILE A 159 -2.39 1.94 10.69
CA ILE A 159 -2.39 0.49 10.96
C ILE A 159 -3.34 0.16 12.11
N TYR A 160 -3.38 0.98 13.16
CA TYR A 160 -4.32 0.80 14.26
C TYR A 160 -5.78 0.96 13.80
N MET A 161 -6.08 2.02 13.04
CA MET A 161 -7.43 2.27 12.51
C MET A 161 -7.87 1.18 11.53
N GLU A 162 -6.97 0.69 10.67
CA GLU A 162 -7.20 -0.44 9.78
C GLU A 162 -7.53 -1.71 10.57
N THR A 163 -6.75 -2.00 11.60
CA THR A 163 -7.00 -3.12 12.51
C THR A 163 -8.36 -3.02 13.21
N LEU A 164 -8.77 -1.80 13.58
CA LEU A 164 -10.09 -1.57 14.14
C LEU A 164 -11.20 -1.77 13.11
N ALA A 165 -11.01 -1.32 11.87
CA ALA A 165 -11.99 -1.45 10.80
C ALA A 165 -12.29 -2.93 10.48
N LEU A 166 -11.26 -3.78 10.48
CA LEU A 166 -11.37 -5.23 10.27
C LEU A 166 -12.15 -5.98 11.36
N LYS A 167 -12.57 -5.31 12.45
CA LYS A 167 -13.53 -5.89 13.42
C LYS A 167 -14.95 -5.93 12.89
N THR A 168 -15.28 -5.00 12.00
CA THR A 168 -16.65 -4.75 11.54
C THR A 168 -16.81 -4.92 10.03
N LEU A 169 -15.70 -4.84 9.29
CA LEU A 169 -15.65 -4.99 7.86
C LEU A 169 -14.88 -6.26 7.51
N SER A 170 -15.34 -6.97 6.48
CA SER A 170 -14.57 -8.08 5.92
C SER A 170 -13.30 -7.57 5.25
N ALA A 171 -12.33 -8.46 5.02
CA ALA A 171 -11.11 -8.11 4.29
C ALA A 171 -11.45 -7.63 2.87
N ALA A 172 -12.44 -8.23 2.21
CA ALA A 172 -12.88 -7.83 0.88
C ALA A 172 -13.53 -6.44 0.86
N GLU A 173 -14.36 -6.11 1.86
CA GLU A 173 -14.94 -4.76 1.99
C GLU A 173 -13.86 -3.72 2.29
N THR A 174 -12.89 -4.07 3.13
CA THR A 174 -11.79 -3.17 3.49
C THR A 174 -10.91 -2.86 2.28
N THR A 175 -10.52 -3.86 1.49
CA THR A 175 -9.73 -3.63 0.28
C THR A 175 -10.51 -2.89 -0.81
N LEU A 176 -11.83 -3.09 -0.90
CA LEU A 176 -12.70 -2.26 -1.74
C LEU A 176 -12.69 -0.79 -1.32
N ILE A 177 -12.80 -0.50 -0.03
CA ILE A 177 -12.69 0.87 0.47
C ILE A 177 -11.29 1.44 0.17
N PHE A 178 -10.23 0.66 0.32
CA PHE A 178 -8.87 1.12 0.04
C PHE A 178 -8.64 1.42 -1.45
N SER A 179 -9.34 0.74 -2.35
CA SER A 179 -9.29 1.07 -3.78
C SER A 179 -9.80 2.48 -4.12
N THR A 180 -10.43 3.18 -3.17
CA THR A 180 -10.81 4.59 -3.30
C THR A 180 -9.67 5.57 -3.01
N GLU A 181 -8.52 5.12 -2.49
CA GLU A 181 -7.35 5.96 -2.18
C GLU A 181 -6.89 6.84 -3.35
N PRO A 182 -6.78 6.32 -4.60
CA PRO A 182 -6.43 7.14 -5.77
C PRO A 182 -7.39 8.32 -6.00
N LEU A 183 -8.67 8.21 -5.62
CA LEU A 183 -9.63 9.31 -5.75
C LEU A 183 -9.33 10.44 -4.79
N PHE A 184 -8.97 10.11 -3.55
CA PHE A 184 -8.56 11.10 -2.57
C PHE A 184 -7.23 11.73 -2.95
N GLY A 185 -6.30 10.94 -3.50
CA GLY A 185 -5.04 11.44 -4.07
C GLY A 185 -5.29 12.44 -5.20
N ALA A 186 -6.13 12.09 -6.17
CA ALA A 186 -6.49 12.97 -7.28
C ALA A 186 -7.23 14.23 -6.81
N ALA A 187 -8.16 14.10 -5.85
CA ALA A 187 -8.85 15.25 -5.26
C ALA A 187 -7.89 16.19 -4.52
N PHE A 188 -6.92 15.63 -3.77
CA PHE A 188 -5.90 16.41 -3.09
C PHE A 188 -4.99 17.14 -4.09
N ALA A 189 -4.55 16.46 -5.15
CA ALA A 189 -3.76 17.07 -6.23
C ALA A 189 -4.52 18.19 -6.93
N ALA A 190 -5.82 18.00 -7.20
CA ALA A 190 -6.67 19.04 -7.77
C ALA A 190 -6.79 20.28 -6.87
N VAL A 191 -6.86 20.10 -5.54
CA VAL A 191 -6.97 21.24 -4.60
C VAL A 191 -5.62 21.93 -4.36
N VAL A 192 -4.54 21.17 -4.20
CA VAL A 192 -3.24 21.70 -3.76
C VAL A 192 -2.34 22.08 -4.94
N ALA A 193 -2.31 21.26 -5.99
CA ALA A 193 -1.48 21.46 -7.17
C ALA A 193 -2.25 22.08 -8.35
N ASN A 194 -3.57 22.25 -8.21
CA ASN A 194 -4.47 22.75 -9.25
C ASN A 194 -4.42 21.89 -10.54
N GLU A 195 -4.20 20.58 -10.36
CA GLU A 195 -4.16 19.60 -11.44
C GLU A 195 -5.57 19.20 -11.88
N CYS A 196 -5.79 19.09 -13.19
CA CYS A 196 -7.07 18.60 -13.73
C CYS A 196 -7.03 17.09 -13.93
N LEU A 197 -8.13 16.43 -13.59
CA LEU A 197 -8.35 15.02 -13.94
C LEU A 197 -8.39 14.87 -15.47
N SER A 198 -7.71 13.85 -15.98
CA SER A 198 -7.81 13.45 -17.38
C SER A 198 -9.19 12.83 -17.67
N GLU A 199 -9.53 12.69 -18.95
CA GLU A 199 -10.77 12.00 -19.37
C GLU A 199 -10.85 10.57 -18.80
N GLY A 200 -9.71 9.85 -18.78
CA GLY A 200 -9.59 8.55 -18.13
C GLY A 200 -9.80 8.62 -16.61
N GLY A 201 -9.34 9.69 -15.97
CA GLY A 201 -9.54 9.91 -14.54
C GLY A 201 -11.01 10.07 -14.14
N TYR A 202 -11.83 10.73 -14.96
CA TYR A 202 -13.27 10.83 -14.71
C TYR A 202 -13.96 9.48 -14.82
N ILE A 203 -13.64 8.69 -15.85
CA ILE A 203 -14.21 7.35 -16.04
C ILE A 203 -13.78 6.42 -14.90
N GLY A 204 -12.49 6.45 -14.54
CA GLY A 204 -11.95 5.67 -13.43
C GLY A 204 -12.63 6.01 -12.11
N SER A 205 -12.85 7.30 -11.86
CA SER A 205 -13.56 7.77 -10.67
C SER A 205 -15.00 7.27 -10.58
N ALA A 206 -15.73 7.29 -11.70
CA ALA A 206 -17.09 6.78 -11.75
C ALA A 206 -17.14 5.27 -11.48
N LEU A 207 -16.18 4.52 -12.01
CA LEU A 207 -16.10 3.05 -11.84
C LEU A 207 -15.70 2.64 -10.42
N ILE A 208 -14.84 3.38 -9.74
CA ILE A 208 -14.46 3.07 -8.35
C ILE A 208 -15.64 3.29 -7.38
N ILE A 209 -16.50 4.28 -7.65
CA ILE A 209 -17.63 4.64 -6.78
C ILE A 209 -18.89 3.79 -7.07
N GLY A 210 -19.09 3.37 -8.31
CA GLY A 210 -20.29 2.65 -8.78
C GLY A 210 -20.38 1.20 -8.32
#